data_AF-A0A2W6CK50-F1
#
_entry.id   AF-A0A2W6CK50-F1
#
_cell.length_a   1.000
_cell.length_b   1.000
_cell.length_c   1.000
_cell.angle_alpha   90.00
_cell.angle_beta   90.00
_cell.angle_gamma   90.00
#
_symmetry.space_group_name_H-M   'P 1'
#
loop_
_entity.id
_entity.type
_entity.pdbx_description
1 polymer ?
#
loop_
_entity_poly.entity_id
_entity_poly.type
_entity_poly.pdbx_seq_one_letter_code
_entity_poly.pdbx_strand_id
1 'polypeptide(L)'
;MMQLQSNRNRGAAIMMSTAPSPAGRSRRGRAHAHLWSLPDGTGLHAPYGQLATEPGTGRVCCHLCGRWYVSLGGHVRRHGHTAESYRETMGLCRNRPLVAEALSRSIATRQSEIYRRSPELRARLAVGQELSKTGQLASLASAAHAGSPAPERARLRRAALDAGRATRAARRDQVLARRLRKLGFGDLPSYLRHAYSTGASLRSIARATGLGWARMRRELDAAGIAARPASRSACAPATIAR
;
A
#
# COMPACT_ATOMS: atom_id res chain seq x y z
N MET A 1 49.52 -16.16 -55.41
CA MET A 1 50.23 -14.87 -55.43
C MET A 1 49.89 -14.13 -54.14
N MET A 2 50.93 -13.88 -53.31
CA MET A 2 51.18 -12.77 -52.36
C MET A 2 49.99 -12.15 -51.58
N GLN A 3 50.03 -11.78 -50.30
CA GLN A 3 50.99 -11.72 -49.17
C GLN A 3 50.08 -11.34 -47.95
N LEU A 4 50.09 -12.06 -46.82
CA LEU A 4 50.87 -11.76 -45.60
C LEU A 4 50.93 -10.28 -45.17
N GLN A 5 50.26 -9.95 -44.06
CA GLN A 5 50.68 -9.04 -42.96
C GLN A 5 49.55 -9.07 -41.90
N SER A 6 49.64 -9.79 -40.77
CA SER A 6 50.58 -9.68 -39.65
C SER A 6 50.66 -8.26 -39.09
N ASN A 7 49.91 -8.00 -38.01
CA ASN A 7 50.44 -7.13 -36.96
C ASN A 7 49.97 -7.58 -35.56
N ARG A 8 50.89 -8.26 -34.87
CA ARG A 8 50.97 -8.36 -33.40
C ARG A 8 51.70 -7.11 -32.91
N ASN A 9 51.28 -6.49 -31.80
CA ASN A 9 52.05 -6.49 -30.55
C ASN A 9 51.55 -5.52 -29.46
N ARG A 10 51.67 -6.02 -28.21
CA ARG A 10 52.13 -5.37 -26.97
C ARG A 10 51.30 -4.19 -26.43
N GLY A 11 50.92 -4.13 -25.16
CA GLY A 11 51.34 -4.89 -24.00
C GLY A 11 51.28 -3.95 -22.80
N ALA A 12 50.42 -4.25 -21.82
CA ALA A 12 50.53 -3.73 -20.47
C ALA A 12 50.04 -4.83 -19.53
N ALA A 13 51.02 -5.57 -19.00
CA ALA A 13 50.84 -6.43 -17.85
C ALA A 13 50.51 -5.54 -16.64
N ILE A 14 49.42 -5.81 -15.95
CA ILE A 14 49.23 -5.39 -14.57
C ILE A 14 49.25 -6.64 -13.71
N MET A 15 50.20 -6.62 -12.79
CA MET A 15 50.60 -7.72 -11.94
C MET A 15 49.49 -8.14 -10.98
N MET A 16 49.47 -9.46 -10.75
CA MET A 16 48.74 -10.13 -9.70
C MET A 16 49.18 -9.62 -8.32
N SER A 17 48.21 -9.29 -7.46
CA SER A 17 48.43 -9.26 -6.02
C SER A 17 47.42 -10.20 -5.38
N THR A 18 47.89 -11.45 -5.20
CA THR A 18 47.22 -12.51 -4.45
C THR A 18 47.41 -12.26 -2.96
N ALA A 19 46.44 -11.60 -2.34
CA ALA A 19 46.30 -11.58 -0.88
C ALA A 19 45.56 -12.84 -0.41
N PRO A 20 45.97 -13.45 0.72
CA PRO A 20 45.49 -14.75 1.14
C PRO A 20 44.02 -14.71 1.58
N SER A 21 43.33 -15.77 1.16
CA SER A 21 41.98 -16.15 1.56
C SER A 21 41.88 -16.31 3.08
N PRO A 22 40.97 -15.63 3.79
CA PRO A 22 40.60 -16.05 5.13
C PRO A 22 39.66 -17.26 5.02
N ALA A 23 40.27 -18.45 4.96
CA ALA A 23 39.59 -19.68 5.33
C ALA A 23 39.16 -19.58 6.81
N GLY A 24 37.89 -19.90 7.06
CA GLY A 24 37.47 -20.41 8.36
C GLY A 24 37.18 -19.38 9.45
N ARG A 25 35.94 -18.91 9.47
CA ARG A 25 35.12 -19.16 10.66
C ARG A 25 33.66 -19.33 10.26
N SER A 26 33.29 -20.61 10.16
CA SER A 26 31.93 -21.11 10.27
C SER A 26 31.17 -20.33 11.35
N ARG A 27 30.32 -19.39 10.92
CA ARG A 27 29.21 -18.92 11.74
C ARG A 27 28.21 -20.07 11.77
N ARG A 28 28.39 -20.97 12.75
CA ARG A 28 27.33 -21.87 13.20
C ARG A 28 26.04 -21.04 13.35
N GLY A 29 24.97 -21.56 12.77
CA GLY A 29 23.77 -20.82 12.39
C GLY A 29 23.21 -19.94 13.50
N ARG A 30 23.19 -18.63 13.26
CA ARG A 30 22.04 -17.86 13.71
C ARG A 30 20.88 -18.36 12.88
N ALA A 31 19.93 -19.05 13.51
CA ALA A 31 18.61 -19.24 12.94
C ALA A 31 18.18 -17.87 12.39
N HIS A 32 18.06 -17.77 11.07
CA HIS A 32 17.55 -16.56 10.46
C HIS A 32 16.17 -16.34 11.09
N ALA A 33 15.99 -15.26 11.84
CA ALA A 33 14.71 -14.98 12.47
C ALA A 33 13.65 -14.92 11.36
N HIS A 34 12.84 -15.96 11.28
CA HIS A 34 11.74 -16.01 10.34
C HIS A 34 10.72 -14.96 10.78
N LEU A 35 10.34 -14.08 9.86
CA LEU A 35 9.40 -13.01 10.15
C LEU A 35 7.99 -13.58 10.39
N TRP A 36 7.70 -14.72 9.78
CA TRP A 36 6.41 -15.42 9.79
C TRP A 36 6.62 -16.93 9.76
N SER A 37 5.63 -17.70 10.19
CA SER A 37 5.60 -19.15 10.02
C SER A 37 4.29 -19.58 9.35
N LEU A 38 4.37 -20.50 8.41
CA LEU A 38 3.22 -21.16 7.81
C LEU A 38 2.61 -22.20 8.80
N PRO A 39 1.37 -22.67 8.58
CA PRO A 39 0.75 -23.69 9.43
C PRO A 39 1.53 -25.01 9.53
N ASP A 40 2.34 -25.31 8.51
CA ASP A 40 3.22 -26.49 8.47
C ASP A 40 4.56 -26.28 9.21
N GLY A 41 4.74 -25.13 9.86
CA GLY A 41 5.97 -24.77 10.57
C GLY A 41 7.06 -24.17 9.67
N THR A 42 6.84 -24.03 8.36
CA THR A 42 7.82 -23.43 7.45
C THR A 42 8.02 -21.95 7.78
N GLY A 43 9.25 -21.60 8.14
CA GLY A 43 9.63 -20.22 8.40
C GLY A 43 9.76 -19.38 7.13
N LEU A 44 9.13 -18.20 7.11
CA LEU A 44 9.18 -17.25 6.01
C LEU A 44 10.13 -16.08 6.31
N HIS A 45 10.88 -15.68 5.28
CA HIS A 45 11.80 -14.56 5.28
C HIS A 45 11.18 -13.27 4.74
N ALA A 46 9.90 -13.29 4.37
CA ALA A 46 9.13 -12.13 3.94
C ALA A 46 7.69 -12.19 4.51
N PRO A 47 6.99 -11.05 4.64
CA PRO A 47 5.66 -11.03 5.24
C PRO A 47 4.62 -11.82 4.43
N TYR A 48 3.81 -12.61 5.13
CA TYR A 48 2.72 -13.36 4.51
C TYR A 48 1.67 -12.43 3.85
N GLY A 49 1.19 -12.78 2.67
CA GLY A 49 0.26 -11.96 1.90
C GLY A 49 0.89 -10.68 1.30
N GLN A 50 2.22 -10.60 1.23
CA GLN A 50 2.94 -9.49 0.62
C GLN A 50 4.17 -9.94 -0.15
N LEU A 51 4.21 -9.63 -1.44
CA LEU A 51 5.46 -9.71 -2.18
C LEU A 51 6.36 -8.51 -1.84
N ALA A 52 7.40 -8.73 -1.03
CA ALA A 52 8.36 -7.70 -0.67
C ALA A 52 9.23 -7.30 -1.88
N THR A 53 9.50 -6.01 -2.02
CA THR A 53 10.31 -5.41 -3.09
C THR A 53 11.49 -4.65 -2.51
N GLU A 54 12.68 -4.84 -3.07
CA GLU A 54 13.92 -4.19 -2.68
C GLU A 54 13.89 -2.71 -3.10
N PRO A 55 14.08 -1.76 -2.16
CA PRO A 55 14.21 -0.36 -2.50
C PRO A 55 15.37 -0.11 -3.48
N GLY A 56 15.17 0.78 -4.45
CA GLY A 56 16.18 1.11 -5.46
C GLY A 56 16.24 0.15 -6.65
N THR A 57 16.36 -1.16 -6.43
CA THR A 57 16.47 -2.14 -7.53
C THR A 57 15.11 -2.65 -8.03
N GLY A 58 14.08 -2.64 -7.17
CA GLY A 58 12.76 -3.20 -7.45
C GLY A 58 12.73 -4.73 -7.53
N ARG A 59 13.80 -5.43 -7.12
CA ARG A 59 13.83 -6.89 -7.05
C ARG A 59 12.80 -7.41 -6.06
N VAL A 60 12.28 -8.60 -6.28
CA VAL A 60 11.28 -9.24 -5.42
C VAL A 60 11.93 -10.31 -4.53
N CYS A 61 11.51 -10.37 -3.27
CA CYS A 61 12.02 -11.35 -2.29
C CYS A 61 11.30 -12.69 -2.43
N CYS A 62 12.05 -13.79 -2.37
CA CYS A 62 11.47 -15.11 -2.14
C CYS A 62 11.13 -15.28 -0.65
N HIS A 63 9.89 -15.67 -0.34
CA HIS A 63 9.45 -15.89 1.05
C HIS A 63 10.18 -17.07 1.71
N LEU A 64 10.57 -18.09 0.94
CA LEU A 64 11.14 -19.34 1.47
C LEU A 64 12.64 -19.27 1.75
N CYS A 65 13.40 -18.47 1.00
CA CYS A 65 14.85 -18.39 1.19
C CYS A 65 15.37 -16.97 1.48
N GLY A 66 14.51 -15.94 1.40
CA GLY A 66 14.86 -14.55 1.68
C GLY A 66 15.75 -13.88 0.64
N ARG A 67 16.04 -14.54 -0.49
CA ARG A 67 16.88 -13.97 -1.55
C ARG A 67 16.08 -13.09 -2.51
N TRP A 68 16.76 -12.12 -3.12
CA TRP A 68 16.17 -11.12 -4.01
C TRP A 68 16.38 -11.47 -5.48
N TYR A 69 15.32 -11.33 -6.29
CA TYR A 69 15.34 -11.73 -7.70
C TYR A 69 14.64 -10.71 -8.60
N VAL A 70 15.06 -10.64 -9.86
CA VAL A 70 14.29 -9.93 -10.90
C VAL A 70 13.08 -10.76 -11.33
N SER A 71 13.18 -12.09 -11.30
CA SER A 71 12.10 -13.02 -11.61
C SER A 71 12.17 -14.24 -10.69
N LEU A 72 11.10 -14.50 -9.95
CA LEU A 72 11.00 -15.66 -9.05
C LEU A 72 10.53 -16.92 -9.78
N GLY A 73 9.94 -16.81 -10.97
CA GLY A 73 9.22 -17.93 -11.61
C GLY A 73 10.06 -19.20 -11.78
N GLY A 74 11.31 -19.08 -12.20
CA GLY A 74 12.24 -20.21 -12.27
C GLY A 74 12.80 -20.62 -10.92
N HIS A 75 12.94 -19.68 -9.99
CA HIS A 75 13.51 -19.93 -8.67
C HIS A 75 12.57 -20.74 -7.77
N VAL A 76 11.27 -20.42 -7.74
CA VAL A 76 10.29 -21.10 -6.87
C VAL A 76 10.14 -22.59 -7.19
N ARG A 77 10.49 -23.02 -8.40
CA ARG A 77 10.55 -24.44 -8.76
C ARG A 77 11.61 -25.21 -7.99
N ARG A 78 12.70 -24.56 -7.58
CA ARG A 78 13.72 -25.18 -6.70
C ARG A 78 13.19 -25.44 -5.29
N HIS A 79 12.08 -24.80 -4.94
CA HIS A 79 11.31 -25.05 -3.72
C HIS A 79 10.11 -25.96 -3.96
N GLY A 80 10.03 -26.66 -5.11
CA GLY A 80 8.91 -27.55 -5.43
C GLY A 80 7.61 -26.83 -5.79
N HIS A 81 7.61 -25.49 -5.90
CA HIS A 81 6.41 -24.74 -6.21
C HIS A 81 6.30 -24.37 -7.69
N THR A 82 5.08 -24.50 -8.21
CA THR A 82 4.63 -23.75 -9.38
C THR A 82 4.40 -22.28 -9.00
N ALA A 83 4.32 -21.37 -9.99
CA ALA A 83 4.00 -19.96 -9.70
C ALA A 83 2.61 -19.80 -9.06
N GLU A 84 1.66 -20.67 -9.40
CA GLU A 84 0.31 -20.67 -8.83
C GLU A 84 0.32 -21.15 -7.39
N SER A 85 0.83 -22.37 -7.13
CA SER A 85 0.93 -22.91 -5.76
C SER A 85 1.74 -22.00 -4.85
N TYR A 86 2.83 -21.38 -5.34
CA TYR A 86 3.59 -20.41 -4.56
C TYR A 86 2.73 -19.20 -4.14
N ARG A 87 1.91 -18.65 -5.03
CA ARG A 87 1.04 -17.51 -4.66
C ARG A 87 0.00 -17.91 -3.63
N GLU A 88 -0.61 -19.06 -3.82
CA GLU A 88 -1.60 -19.60 -2.90
C GLU A 88 -0.98 -19.84 -1.51
N THR A 89 0.12 -20.59 -1.44
CA THR A 89 0.83 -20.88 -0.19
C THR A 89 1.29 -19.60 0.52
N MET A 90 1.71 -18.56 -0.21
CA MET A 90 2.17 -17.30 0.37
C MET A 90 1.04 -16.26 0.59
N GLY A 91 -0.22 -16.61 0.31
CA GLY A 91 -1.36 -15.71 0.49
C GLY A 91 -1.40 -14.52 -0.49
N LEU A 92 -0.72 -14.63 -1.62
CA LEU A 92 -0.67 -13.61 -2.67
C LEU A 92 -1.90 -13.70 -3.59
N CYS A 93 -2.27 -12.57 -4.21
CA CYS A 93 -3.29 -12.56 -5.25
C CYS A 93 -2.86 -13.44 -6.43
N ARG A 94 -3.78 -14.19 -7.03
CA ARG A 94 -3.49 -15.12 -8.15
C ARG A 94 -2.77 -14.45 -9.34
N ASN A 95 -3.10 -13.19 -9.61
CA ASN A 95 -2.52 -12.40 -10.69
C ASN A 95 -1.29 -11.57 -10.26
N ARG A 96 -0.80 -11.71 -9.02
CA ARG A 96 0.38 -11.01 -8.54
C ARG A 96 1.60 -11.36 -9.41
N PRO A 97 2.23 -10.39 -10.09
CA PRO A 97 3.46 -10.65 -10.82
C PRO A 97 4.54 -11.10 -9.84
N LEU A 98 5.24 -12.20 -10.16
CA LEU A 98 6.38 -12.71 -9.38
C LEU A 98 7.71 -12.22 -9.96
N VAL A 99 7.68 -11.02 -10.55
CA VAL A 99 8.80 -10.37 -11.22
C VAL A 99 8.91 -8.94 -10.75
N ALA A 100 10.09 -8.35 -10.88
CA ALA A 100 10.32 -6.94 -10.64
C ALA A 100 9.40 -6.08 -11.53
N GLU A 101 8.96 -4.95 -11.01
CA GLU A 101 8.02 -4.06 -11.69
C GLU A 101 8.55 -3.56 -13.04
N ALA A 102 9.85 -3.22 -13.11
CA ALA A 102 10.49 -2.80 -14.34
C ALA A 102 10.43 -3.88 -15.44
N LEU A 103 10.66 -5.14 -15.08
CA LEU A 103 10.53 -6.26 -16.02
C LEU A 103 9.06 -6.46 -16.42
N SER A 104 8.13 -6.39 -15.46
CA SER A 104 6.69 -6.47 -15.76
C SER A 104 6.24 -5.40 -16.76
N ARG A 105 6.69 -4.15 -16.58
CA ARG A 105 6.43 -3.04 -17.50
C ARG A 105 7.02 -3.29 -18.89
N SER A 106 8.27 -3.74 -18.96
CA SER A 106 8.93 -4.05 -20.23
C SER A 106 8.17 -5.14 -21.02
N ILE A 107 7.74 -6.21 -20.35
CA ILE A 107 6.93 -7.27 -20.95
C ILE A 107 5.60 -6.70 -21.45
N ALA A 108 4.91 -5.89 -20.64
CA ALA A 108 3.64 -5.29 -21.01
C ALA A 108 3.77 -4.36 -22.24
N THR A 109 4.82 -3.55 -22.31
CA THR A 109 5.11 -2.68 -23.46
C THR A 109 5.31 -3.51 -24.72
N ARG A 110 6.16 -4.55 -24.65
CA ARG A 110 6.41 -5.45 -25.79
C ARG A 110 5.14 -6.16 -26.24
N GLN A 111 4.33 -6.66 -25.31
CA GLN A 111 3.05 -7.30 -25.62
C GLN A 111 2.08 -6.33 -26.27
N SER A 112 2.03 -5.09 -25.80
CA SER A 112 1.21 -4.02 -26.37
C SER A 112 1.64 -3.67 -27.80
N GLU A 113 2.94 -3.64 -28.08
CA GLU A 113 3.47 -3.45 -29.43
C GLU A 113 3.11 -4.59 -30.37
N ILE A 114 3.29 -5.84 -29.94
CA ILE A 114 2.91 -7.03 -30.71
C ILE A 114 1.41 -7.00 -31.02
N TYR A 115 0.58 -6.72 -30.02
CA TYR A 115 -0.87 -6.61 -30.17
C TYR A 115 -1.28 -5.49 -31.16
N ARG A 116 -0.63 -4.32 -31.09
CA ARG A 116 -0.88 -3.21 -32.03
C ARG A 116 -0.52 -3.58 -33.46
N ARG A 117 0.53 -4.37 -33.67
CA ARG A 117 1.03 -4.70 -35.01
C ARG A 117 0.38 -5.92 -35.67
N SER A 118 -0.20 -6.85 -34.92
CA SER A 118 -0.77 -8.08 -35.47
C SER A 118 -2.31 -8.05 -35.51
N PRO A 119 -2.93 -7.95 -36.71
CA PRO A 119 -4.36 -8.16 -36.89
C PRO A 119 -4.83 -9.54 -36.43
N GLU A 120 -4.02 -10.58 -36.65
CA GLU A 120 -4.34 -11.97 -36.31
C GLU A 120 -4.46 -12.14 -34.80
N LEU A 121 -3.55 -11.54 -34.02
CA LEU A 121 -3.62 -11.57 -32.56
C LEU A 121 -4.87 -10.83 -32.07
N ARG A 122 -5.24 -9.72 -32.69
CA ARG A 122 -6.49 -9.01 -32.36
C ARG A 122 -7.71 -9.88 -32.64
N ALA A 123 -7.76 -10.51 -33.81
CA ALA A 123 -8.85 -11.42 -34.18
C ALA A 123 -8.97 -12.58 -33.17
N ARG A 124 -7.85 -13.20 -32.79
CA ARG A 124 -7.82 -14.29 -31.79
C ARG A 124 -8.30 -13.85 -30.41
N LEU A 125 -8.07 -12.60 -30.03
CA LEU A 125 -8.47 -12.06 -28.73
C LEU A 125 -9.83 -11.34 -28.74
N ALA A 126 -10.47 -11.19 -29.90
CA ALA A 126 -11.69 -10.40 -30.07
C ALA A 126 -12.84 -10.89 -29.16
N VAL A 127 -13.03 -12.21 -29.07
CA VAL A 127 -14.06 -12.80 -28.19
C VAL A 127 -13.83 -12.41 -26.73
N GLY A 128 -12.60 -12.53 -26.23
CA GLY A 128 -12.26 -12.16 -24.86
C GLY A 128 -12.45 -10.66 -24.59
N GLN A 129 -12.17 -9.82 -25.58
CA GLN A 129 -12.43 -8.37 -25.48
C GLN A 129 -13.91 -8.07 -25.41
N GLU A 130 -14.73 -8.75 -26.20
CA GLU A 130 -16.18 -8.56 -26.18
C GLU A 130 -16.77 -8.98 -24.84
N LEU A 131 -16.38 -10.15 -24.33
CA LEU A 131 -16.76 -10.61 -22.98
C LEU A 131 -16.32 -9.61 -21.89
N SER A 132 -15.17 -8.95 -22.07
CA SER A 132 -14.71 -7.92 -21.14
C SER A 132 -15.55 -6.65 -21.21
N LYS A 133 -15.95 -6.20 -22.42
CA LYS A 133 -16.77 -5.00 -22.61
C LYS A 133 -18.18 -5.18 -22.05
N THR A 134 -18.77 -6.36 -22.25
CA THR A 134 -20.11 -6.69 -21.73
C THR A 134 -20.11 -7.00 -20.23
N GLY A 135 -18.94 -7.05 -19.59
CA GLY A 135 -18.78 -7.42 -18.18
C GLY A 135 -18.95 -8.91 -17.89
N GLN A 136 -19.28 -9.73 -18.89
CA GLN A 136 -19.44 -11.19 -18.74
C GLN A 136 -18.16 -11.85 -18.22
N LEU A 137 -16.99 -11.37 -18.64
CA LEU A 137 -15.71 -11.88 -18.14
C LEU A 137 -15.54 -11.66 -16.63
N ALA A 138 -16.01 -10.53 -16.09
CA ALA A 138 -15.98 -10.25 -14.66
C ALA A 138 -16.96 -11.14 -13.89
N SER A 139 -18.15 -11.39 -14.44
CA SER A 139 -19.14 -12.31 -13.87
C SER A 139 -18.61 -13.75 -13.83
N LEU A 140 -18.03 -14.23 -14.93
CA LEU A 140 -17.42 -15.56 -15.01
C LEU A 140 -16.24 -15.69 -14.04
N ALA A 141 -15.38 -14.68 -13.96
CA ALA A 141 -14.29 -14.66 -12.98
C ALA A 141 -14.82 -14.69 -11.54
N SER A 142 -15.88 -13.93 -11.24
CA SER A 142 -16.50 -13.95 -9.91
C SER A 142 -17.07 -15.32 -9.56
N ALA A 143 -17.79 -15.95 -10.49
CA ALA A 143 -18.34 -17.29 -10.30
C ALA A 143 -17.25 -18.34 -10.12
N ALA A 144 -16.18 -18.29 -10.93
CA ALA A 144 -15.02 -19.15 -10.80
C ALA A 144 -14.20 -18.90 -9.52
N HIS A 145 -14.47 -17.81 -8.80
CA HIS A 145 -13.72 -17.36 -7.64
C HIS A 145 -14.57 -17.19 -6.38
N ALA A 146 -15.65 -17.96 -6.24
CA ALA A 146 -16.51 -17.97 -5.04
C ALA A 146 -15.81 -18.45 -3.74
N GLY A 147 -14.49 -18.64 -3.73
CA GLY A 147 -13.69 -19.01 -2.56
C GLY A 147 -13.25 -17.83 -1.69
N SER A 148 -12.60 -18.15 -0.57
CA SER A 148 -12.09 -17.16 0.38
C SER A 148 -11.07 -16.21 -0.28
N PRO A 149 -11.19 -14.88 -0.09
CA PRO A 149 -10.32 -13.92 -0.72
C PRO A 149 -8.88 -14.07 -0.21
N ALA A 150 -7.90 -14.02 -1.11
CA ALA A 150 -6.48 -14.05 -0.74
C ALA A 150 -6.17 -12.97 0.31
N PRO A 151 -5.34 -13.28 1.34
CA PRO A 151 -4.94 -12.33 2.38
C PRO A 151 -4.42 -11.00 1.83
N GLU A 152 -3.65 -11.06 0.73
CA GLU A 152 -3.19 -9.86 0.03
C GLU A 152 -4.34 -8.95 -0.43
N ARG A 153 -5.44 -9.53 -0.96
CA ARG A 153 -6.61 -8.77 -1.43
C ARG A 153 -7.33 -8.10 -0.27
N ALA A 154 -7.49 -8.80 0.85
CA ALA A 154 -8.11 -8.23 2.05
C ALA A 154 -7.30 -7.03 2.58
N ARG A 155 -5.97 -7.16 2.61
CA ARG A 155 -5.05 -6.09 2.99
C ARG A 155 -5.15 -4.87 2.07
N LEU A 156 -5.09 -5.09 0.75
CA LEU A 156 -5.21 -4.01 -0.24
C LEU A 156 -6.55 -3.29 -0.13
N ARG A 157 -7.66 -4.03 0.06
CA ARG A 157 -8.98 -3.44 0.25
C ARG A 157 -9.02 -2.56 1.50
N ARG A 158 -8.45 -3.01 2.62
CA ARG A 158 -8.38 -2.22 3.85
C ARG A 158 -7.59 -0.93 3.65
N ALA A 159 -6.39 -1.03 3.07
CA ALA A 159 -5.55 0.13 2.77
C ALA A 159 -6.26 1.15 1.86
N ALA A 160 -7.00 0.69 0.83
CA ALA A 160 -7.78 1.57 -0.03
C ALA A 160 -8.91 2.28 0.72
N LEU A 161 -9.61 1.58 1.62
CA LEU A 161 -10.65 2.19 2.47
C LEU A 161 -10.07 3.22 3.44
N ASP A 162 -8.89 2.94 4.02
CA ASP A 162 -8.16 3.87 4.89
C ASP A 162 -7.73 5.12 4.14
N ALA A 163 -7.13 4.97 2.96
CA ALA A 163 -6.80 6.09 2.09
C ALA A 163 -8.05 6.93 1.73
N GLY A 164 -9.16 6.27 1.40
CA GLY A 164 -10.43 6.94 1.13
C GLY A 164 -11.03 7.67 2.34
N ARG A 165 -10.81 7.16 3.56
CA ARG A 165 -11.17 7.87 4.81
C ARG A 165 -10.28 9.09 5.02
N ALA A 166 -8.97 8.95 4.83
CA ALA A 166 -8.01 10.04 4.97
C ALA A 166 -8.29 11.18 4.00
N THR A 167 -8.54 10.90 2.71
CA THR A 167 -8.90 11.91 1.71
C THR A 167 -10.17 12.66 2.08
N ARG A 168 -11.21 11.95 2.56
CA ARG A 168 -12.44 12.58 3.04
C ARG A 168 -12.19 13.45 4.27
N ALA A 169 -11.34 13.00 5.20
CA ALA A 169 -10.96 13.79 6.37
C ALA A 169 -10.27 15.10 5.95
N ALA A 170 -9.24 15.02 5.10
CA ALA A 170 -8.52 16.18 4.58
C ALA A 170 -9.45 17.17 3.88
N ARG A 171 -10.39 16.70 3.05
CA ARG A 171 -11.38 17.57 2.40
C ARG A 171 -12.26 18.31 3.41
N ARG A 172 -12.72 17.63 4.48
CA ARG A 172 -13.50 18.30 5.55
C ARG A 172 -12.67 19.35 6.28
N ASP A 173 -11.40 19.07 6.53
CA ASP A 173 -10.50 19.98 7.24
C ASP A 173 -10.21 21.23 6.40
N GLN A 174 -10.04 21.07 5.08
CA GLN A 174 -9.95 22.21 4.15
C GLN A 174 -11.22 23.07 4.13
N VAL A 175 -12.41 22.46 4.16
CA VAL A 175 -13.68 23.19 4.23
C VAL A 175 -13.79 23.96 5.54
N LEU A 176 -13.43 23.33 6.67
CA LEU A 176 -13.40 23.98 7.98
C LEU A 176 -12.42 25.17 7.99
N ALA A 177 -11.19 24.97 7.54
CA ALA A 177 -10.18 26.02 7.47
C ALA A 177 -10.66 27.21 6.62
N ARG A 178 -11.38 26.95 5.52
CA ARG A 178 -11.98 28.00 4.70
C ARG A 178 -13.07 28.78 5.45
N ARG A 179 -13.91 28.10 6.23
CA ARG A 179 -14.93 28.75 7.07
C ARG A 179 -14.30 29.61 8.15
N LEU A 180 -13.29 29.09 8.84
CA LEU A 180 -12.57 29.81 9.88
C LEU A 180 -11.93 31.08 9.31
N ARG A 181 -11.28 31.01 8.14
CA ARG A 181 -10.75 32.20 7.46
C ARG A 181 -11.83 33.23 7.14
N LYS A 182 -13.02 32.80 6.70
CA LYS A 182 -14.15 33.72 6.48
C LYS A 182 -14.64 34.38 7.77
N LEU A 183 -14.45 33.74 8.91
CA LEU A 183 -14.78 34.27 10.23
C LEU A 183 -13.62 35.11 10.82
N GLY A 184 -12.49 35.23 10.12
CA GLY A 184 -11.30 35.97 10.59
C GLY A 184 -10.32 35.15 11.44
N PHE A 185 -10.45 33.82 11.48
CA PHE A 185 -9.61 32.95 12.32
C PHE A 185 -8.69 32.06 11.47
N GLY A 186 -7.44 31.91 11.91
CA GLY A 186 -6.45 31.03 11.28
C GLY A 186 -6.60 29.56 11.66
N ASP A 187 -7.13 29.28 12.85
CA ASP A 187 -7.28 27.93 13.40
C ASP A 187 -8.56 27.80 14.24
N LEU A 188 -8.96 26.54 14.47
CA LEU A 188 -10.18 26.21 15.21
C LEU A 188 -10.08 26.55 16.70
N PRO A 189 -9.00 26.20 17.44
CA PRO A 189 -8.87 26.56 18.85
C PRO A 189 -9.03 28.06 19.15
N SER A 190 -8.44 28.93 18.32
CA SER A 190 -8.54 30.39 18.45
C SER A 190 -9.97 30.88 18.26
N TYR A 191 -10.68 30.34 17.27
CA TYR A 191 -12.11 30.61 17.09
C TYR A 191 -12.94 30.12 18.28
N LEU A 192 -12.70 28.90 18.77
CA LEU A 192 -13.45 28.33 19.89
C LEU A 192 -13.27 29.16 21.17
N ARG A 193 -12.04 29.56 21.51
CA ARG A 193 -11.77 30.43 22.66
C ARG A 193 -12.49 31.77 22.55
N HIS A 194 -12.41 32.41 21.37
CA HIS A 194 -13.10 33.66 21.12
C HIS A 194 -14.63 33.50 21.25
N ALA A 195 -15.22 32.53 20.55
CA ALA A 195 -16.66 32.27 20.58
C ALA A 195 -17.15 31.94 22.00
N TYR A 196 -16.34 31.26 22.80
CA TYR A 196 -16.67 30.95 24.17
C TYR A 196 -16.60 32.17 25.09
N SER A 197 -15.58 33.02 24.92
CA SER A 197 -15.44 34.27 25.66
C SER A 197 -16.57 35.26 25.38
N THR A 198 -17.11 35.26 24.15
CA THR A 198 -18.26 36.08 23.75
C THR A 198 -19.61 35.46 24.11
N GLY A 199 -19.62 34.30 24.77
CA GLY A 199 -20.84 33.64 25.23
C GLY A 199 -21.64 32.93 24.13
N ALA A 200 -21.03 32.62 22.99
CA ALA A 200 -21.71 31.90 21.92
C ALA A 200 -22.16 30.50 22.37
N SER A 201 -23.40 30.13 22.02
CA SER A 201 -23.90 28.79 22.31
C SER A 201 -23.19 27.74 21.48
N LEU A 202 -23.07 26.52 22.02
CA LEU A 202 -22.48 25.38 21.30
C LEU A 202 -23.20 25.09 19.97
N ARG A 203 -24.51 25.37 19.89
CA ARG A 203 -25.28 25.24 18.64
C ARG A 203 -24.88 26.29 17.61
N SER A 204 -24.59 27.52 18.03
CA SER A 204 -24.09 28.59 17.16
C SER A 204 -22.70 28.24 16.61
N ILE A 205 -21.81 27.78 17.49
CA ILE A 205 -20.45 27.33 17.14
C ILE A 205 -20.49 26.16 16.15
N ALA A 206 -21.35 25.16 16.39
CA ALA A 206 -21.55 24.03 15.48
C ALA A 206 -22.05 24.48 14.10
N ARG A 207 -22.96 25.45 14.04
CA ARG A 207 -23.46 26.01 12.77
C ARG A 207 -22.38 26.77 12.01
N ALA A 208 -21.61 27.61 12.69
CA ALA A 208 -20.57 28.43 12.08
C ALA A 208 -19.40 27.59 11.52
N THR A 209 -19.00 26.55 12.25
CA THR A 209 -17.91 25.64 11.85
C THR A 209 -18.41 24.50 10.94
N GLY A 210 -19.69 24.14 11.06
CA GLY A 210 -20.32 22.94 10.50
C GLY A 210 -19.69 21.64 10.97
N LEU A 211 -19.18 21.64 12.21
CA LEU A 211 -18.68 20.45 12.88
C LEU A 211 -19.86 19.64 13.44
N GLY A 212 -19.76 18.31 13.33
CA GLY A 212 -20.65 17.42 14.06
C GLY A 212 -20.35 17.42 15.56
N TRP A 213 -21.36 17.15 16.39
CA TRP A 213 -21.29 17.23 17.86
C TRP A 213 -20.11 16.48 18.48
N ALA A 214 -19.89 15.22 18.08
CA ALA A 214 -18.80 14.40 18.61
C ALA A 214 -17.41 14.97 18.27
N ARG A 215 -17.26 15.60 17.09
CA ARG A 215 -16.01 16.26 16.72
C ARG A 215 -15.84 17.55 17.51
N MET A 216 -16.87 18.37 17.58
CA MET A 216 -16.83 19.62 18.35
C MET A 216 -16.46 19.40 19.82
N ARG A 217 -17.01 18.36 20.46
CA ARG A 217 -16.65 18.01 21.85
C ARG A 217 -15.15 17.71 22.01
N ARG A 218 -14.59 16.85 21.14
CA ARG A 218 -13.15 16.57 21.16
C ARG A 218 -12.28 17.81 20.97
N GLU A 219 -12.69 18.73 20.10
CA GLU A 219 -11.94 19.95 19.83
C GLU A 219 -12.04 20.95 21.00
N LEU A 220 -13.17 20.99 21.70
CA LEU A 220 -13.33 21.77 22.93
C LEU A 220 -12.45 21.22 24.06
N ASP A 221 -12.46 19.90 24.24
CA ASP A 221 -11.62 19.21 25.23
C ASP A 221 -10.13 19.46 24.91
N ALA A 222 -9.72 19.33 23.64
CA ALA A 222 -8.36 19.61 23.19
C ALA A 222 -7.95 21.09 23.32
N ALA A 223 -8.91 22.01 23.23
CA ALA A 223 -8.68 23.44 23.46
C ALA A 223 -8.68 23.83 24.95
N GLY A 224 -8.90 22.87 25.86
CA GLY A 224 -8.99 23.11 27.31
C GLY A 224 -10.22 23.90 27.73
N ILE A 225 -11.27 23.94 26.90
CA ILE A 225 -12.49 24.70 27.16
C ILE A 225 -13.46 23.80 27.94
N ALA A 226 -13.49 23.96 29.27
CA ALA A 226 -14.44 23.25 30.11
C ALA A 226 -15.88 23.59 29.69
N ALA A 227 -16.71 22.57 29.46
CA ALA A 227 -18.12 22.75 29.15
C ALA A 227 -18.80 23.53 30.28
N ARG A 228 -19.46 24.63 29.93
CA ARG A 228 -20.16 25.50 30.89
C ARG A 228 -21.16 24.61 31.59
N PRO A 229 -21.18 24.54 32.93
CA PRO A 229 -22.24 23.82 33.61
C PRO A 229 -23.56 24.42 33.09
N ALA A 230 -24.47 23.55 32.65
CA ALA A 230 -25.81 24.00 32.31
C ALA A 230 -26.32 24.75 33.53
N SER A 231 -26.45 26.07 33.41
CA SER A 231 -26.95 26.89 34.50
C SER A 231 -28.28 26.29 34.91
N ARG A 232 -28.36 25.78 36.15
CA ARG A 232 -29.63 25.40 36.77
C ARG A 232 -30.55 26.60 36.55
N SER A 233 -31.59 26.44 35.73
CA SER A 233 -32.69 27.38 35.72
C SER A 233 -33.18 27.47 37.16
N ALA A 234 -32.87 28.58 37.82
CA ALA A 234 -33.45 28.92 39.11
C ALA A 234 -34.94 29.21 38.87
N CYS A 235 -35.74 28.15 38.82
CA CYS A 235 -37.17 28.23 39.05
C CYS A 235 -37.32 28.11 40.57
N ALA A 236 -37.27 29.26 41.26
CA ALA A 236 -37.69 29.32 42.65
C ALA A 236 -39.21 29.06 42.68
N PRO A 237 -39.71 28.10 43.47
CA PRO A 237 -41.14 27.98 43.70
C PRO A 237 -41.59 29.20 44.51
N ALA A 238 -42.56 29.96 43.98
CA ALA A 238 -43.21 31.03 44.72
C ALA A 238 -43.95 30.43 45.93
N THR A 239 -43.50 30.76 47.13
CA THR A 239 -44.19 30.45 48.39
C THR A 239 -45.48 31.24 48.44
N ILE A 240 -46.63 30.57 48.32
CA ILE A 240 -47.94 31.15 48.61
C ILE A 240 -48.12 31.10 50.13
N ALA A 241 -48.14 32.26 50.78
CA ALA A 241 -48.53 32.42 52.18
C ALA A 241 -50.05 32.29 52.32
N ARG A 242 -50.49 31.59 53.36
CA ARG A 242 -51.89 31.41 53.78
C ARG A 242 -52.39 32.62 54.54
#